data_AF-A0A8I0Q1K7-F1
#
_entry.id   AF-A0A8I0Q1K7-F1
#
_cell.length_a   1.000
_cell.length_b   1.000
_cell.length_c   1.000
_cell.angle_alpha   90.00
_cell.angle_beta   90.00
_cell.angle_gamma   90.00
#
_symmetry.space_group_name_H-M   'P 1'
#
loop_
_entity.id
_entity.type
_entity.pdbx_description
1 polymer ?
#
loop_
_entity_poly.entity_id
_entity_poly.type
_entity_poly.pdbx_seq_one_letter_code
_entity_poly.pdbx_strand_id
1 'polypeptide(L)'
;MSKIPFLKKLLDRLSAPQNTNVKLTGNYVNIDVDTTTLSRQILSFVYKSELSIPGAGNNHEKSENRQKEINDGVKKWLTQEKSIIPVNIIKREVDLMYAEKKLVTTPEELDKLIDIVKEKHLGNKELEKPGINCSTPSVLKLNNILTTEINEPRIKKQLSHDFTKKMPEMSDNLKKELANHIKKTLSNDETKKLIEQYSAYKTDILNSHDKLTTMMTGKIRSDIYYALTENIYNTLLCDKYTEMPLDFSAIREETRAQVLRIAEEKKHTSPAKSSGSVDIDDIVHRSFDFSTRVTTSYPEQDITHVMDILKRMS
;
A
#
# COMPACT_ATOMS: atom_id res chain seq x y z
N MET A 1 -30.62 7.35 0.59
CA MET A 1 -29.42 7.98 1.20
C MET A 1 -29.74 9.28 1.92
N SER A 2 -30.42 10.26 1.31
CA SER A 2 -30.66 11.59 1.89
C SER A 2 -31.47 11.63 3.21
N LYS A 3 -32.12 10.53 3.60
CA LYS A 3 -32.88 10.40 4.85
C LYS A 3 -32.06 9.92 6.06
N ILE A 4 -30.80 9.51 5.87
CA ILE A 4 -29.91 9.11 6.96
C ILE A 4 -29.04 10.32 7.34
N PRO A 5 -29.25 10.95 8.51
CA PRO A 5 -28.63 12.24 8.84
C PRO A 5 -27.10 12.22 8.78
N PHE A 6 -26.46 11.18 9.32
CA PHE A 6 -25.00 11.09 9.34
C PHE A 6 -24.41 10.83 7.96
N LEU A 7 -25.06 10.00 7.14
CA LEU A 7 -24.65 9.79 5.74
C LEU A 7 -24.75 11.08 4.93
N LYS A 8 -25.81 11.87 5.14
CA LYS A 8 -25.95 13.19 4.54
C LYS A 8 -24.81 14.11 4.96
N LYS A 9 -24.46 14.16 6.25
CA LYS A 9 -23.29 14.91 6.74
C LYS A 9 -22.00 14.53 6.00
N LEU A 10 -21.77 13.24 5.76
CA LEU A 10 -20.59 12.78 5.01
C LEU A 10 -20.63 13.20 3.53
N LEU A 11 -21.80 13.14 2.88
CA LEU A 11 -21.97 13.62 1.50
C LEU A 11 -21.80 15.15 1.38
N ASP A 12 -22.22 15.90 2.39
CA ASP A 12 -22.04 17.35 2.45
C ASP A 12 -20.55 17.71 2.60
N ARG A 13 -19.80 16.95 3.42
CA ARG A 13 -18.32 17.10 3.52
C ARG A 13 -17.61 16.91 2.17
N LEU A 14 -18.03 15.90 1.40
CA LEU A 14 -17.51 15.63 0.05
C LEU A 14 -17.82 16.73 -0.96
N SER A 15 -18.73 17.65 -0.64
CA SER A 15 -19.10 18.76 -1.53
C SER A 15 -18.32 20.05 -1.22
N ALA A 16 -17.53 20.05 -0.15
CA ALA A 16 -16.73 21.21 0.24
C ALA A 16 -15.42 21.28 -0.59
N PRO A 17 -14.94 22.48 -0.97
CA PRO A 17 -13.72 22.64 -1.77
C PRO A 17 -12.51 21.95 -1.13
N GLN A 18 -11.86 21.05 -1.87
CA GLN A 18 -10.61 20.37 -1.48
C GLN A 18 -9.96 19.79 -2.74
N ASN A 19 -8.65 19.52 -2.70
CA ASN A 19 -8.00 18.81 -3.80
C ASN A 19 -8.38 17.32 -3.72
N THR A 20 -9.05 16.83 -4.75
CA THR A 20 -9.59 15.46 -4.79
C THR A 20 -9.11 14.67 -6.00
N ASN A 21 -8.41 15.32 -6.93
CA ASN A 21 -7.86 14.66 -8.10
C ASN A 21 -6.55 13.98 -7.74
N VAL A 22 -6.55 12.66 -7.79
CA VAL A 22 -5.37 11.83 -7.56
C VAL A 22 -4.90 11.29 -8.90
N LYS A 23 -3.73 11.76 -9.31
CA LYS A 23 -3.04 11.24 -10.49
C LYS A 23 -1.89 10.34 -10.08
N LEU A 24 -2.01 9.07 -10.45
CA LEU A 24 -1.03 8.01 -10.27
C LEU A 24 -0.41 7.71 -11.64
N THR A 25 0.88 7.96 -11.78
CA THR A 25 1.61 7.74 -13.05
C THR A 25 2.66 6.66 -12.83
N GLY A 26 2.72 5.70 -13.76
CA GLY A 26 3.67 4.60 -13.71
C GLY A 26 3.84 3.94 -15.07
N ASN A 27 4.90 3.14 -15.20
CA ASN A 27 5.25 2.50 -16.48
C ASN A 27 4.16 1.58 -17.05
N TYR A 28 3.33 1.01 -16.16
CA TYR A 28 2.33 0.00 -16.51
C TYR A 28 0.89 0.47 -16.33
N VAL A 29 0.69 1.59 -15.61
CA VAL A 29 -0.63 2.10 -15.24
C VAL A 29 -0.55 3.62 -15.10
N ASN A 30 -1.51 4.31 -15.70
CA ASN A 30 -1.73 5.74 -15.50
C ASN A 30 -3.19 5.94 -15.15
N ILE A 31 -3.46 6.51 -13.98
CA ILE A 31 -4.80 6.70 -13.45
C ILE A 31 -4.95 8.16 -13.04
N ASP A 32 -6.09 8.73 -13.41
CA ASP A 32 -6.55 10.03 -12.95
C ASP A 32 -7.97 9.85 -12.40
N VAL A 33 -8.12 10.04 -11.09
CA VAL A 33 -9.39 9.77 -10.40
C VAL A 33 -9.72 10.86 -9.40
N ASP A 34 -11.00 11.18 -9.31
CA ASP A 34 -11.54 12.05 -8.29
C ASP A 34 -11.95 11.22 -7.05
N THR A 35 -11.28 11.46 -5.93
CA THR A 35 -11.54 10.80 -4.65
C THR A 35 -12.91 11.14 -4.09
N THR A 36 -13.53 12.24 -4.49
CA THR A 36 -14.94 12.54 -4.15
C THR A 36 -15.87 11.52 -4.78
N THR A 37 -15.68 11.23 -6.06
CA THR A 37 -16.46 10.22 -6.79
C THR A 37 -16.29 8.83 -6.17
N LEU A 38 -15.05 8.43 -5.89
CA LEU A 38 -14.76 7.15 -5.21
C LEU A 38 -15.38 7.09 -3.81
N SER A 39 -15.30 8.19 -3.07
CA SER A 39 -15.86 8.30 -1.71
C SER A 39 -17.39 8.22 -1.71
N ARG A 40 -18.08 8.83 -2.68
CA ARG A 40 -19.54 8.68 -2.85
C ARG A 40 -19.92 7.22 -3.13
N GLN A 41 -19.11 6.50 -3.91
CA GLN A 41 -19.32 5.08 -4.19
C GLN A 41 -19.09 4.22 -2.95
N ILE A 42 -18.08 4.52 -2.13
CA ILE A 42 -17.85 3.86 -0.84
C ILE A 42 -19.04 4.07 0.09
N LEU A 43 -19.48 5.32 0.27
CA LEU A 43 -20.67 5.63 1.07
C LEU A 43 -21.93 4.91 0.53
N SER A 44 -22.04 4.77 -0.79
CA SER A 44 -23.12 4.01 -1.40
C SER A 44 -23.05 2.52 -1.06
N PHE A 45 -21.85 1.95 -1.04
CA PHE A 45 -21.64 0.55 -0.70
C PHE A 45 -22.01 0.31 0.77
N VAL A 46 -21.45 1.11 1.68
CA VAL A 46 -21.74 1.03 3.13
C VAL A 46 -23.24 1.11 3.39
N TYR A 47 -23.93 2.08 2.80
CA TYR A 47 -25.38 2.21 2.97
C TYR A 47 -26.16 0.98 2.49
N LYS A 48 -25.75 0.37 1.36
CA LYS A 48 -26.39 -0.85 0.85
C LYS A 48 -26.12 -2.04 1.77
N SER A 49 -24.90 -2.18 2.30
CA SER A 49 -24.54 -3.22 3.25
C SER A 49 -25.40 -3.14 4.53
N GLU A 50 -25.55 -1.94 5.09
CA GLU A 50 -26.41 -1.72 6.28
C GLU A 50 -27.90 -1.99 5.97
N LEU A 51 -28.36 -1.73 4.75
CA LEU A 51 -29.74 -2.04 4.34
C LEU A 51 -30.02 -3.55 4.23
N SER A 52 -29.00 -4.33 3.89
CA SER A 52 -29.08 -5.77 3.60
C SER A 52 -29.03 -6.66 4.85
N ILE A 53 -28.83 -6.11 6.05
CA ILE A 53 -28.85 -6.86 7.31
C ILE A 53 -30.27 -7.41 7.55
N PRO A 54 -30.50 -8.74 7.54
CA PRO A 54 -31.83 -9.30 7.68
C PRO A 54 -32.33 -9.23 9.12
N GLY A 55 -33.52 -8.66 9.35
CA GLY A 55 -34.19 -8.72 10.65
C GLY A 55 -35.06 -7.53 11.03
N ALA A 56 -36.10 -7.19 10.26
CA ALA A 56 -37.19 -6.32 10.74
C ALA A 56 -38.42 -6.42 9.83
N GLY A 57 -39.38 -7.30 10.18
CA GLY A 57 -40.64 -7.45 9.42
C GLY A 57 -41.48 -6.17 9.35
N ASN A 58 -42.26 -5.99 8.29
CA ASN A 58 -43.00 -4.77 7.90
C ASN A 58 -43.94 -4.20 9.00
N ASN A 59 -43.53 -3.16 9.74
CA ASN A 59 -44.44 -2.24 10.47
C ASN A 59 -43.86 -0.81 10.46
N HIS A 60 -44.72 0.22 10.40
CA HIS A 60 -44.31 1.63 10.26
C HIS A 60 -43.44 2.17 11.42
N GLU A 61 -43.65 1.68 12.65
CA GLU A 61 -42.79 1.92 13.84
C GLU A 61 -41.34 1.43 13.66
N LYS A 62 -41.09 0.50 12.73
CA LYS A 62 -39.74 -0.01 12.44
C LYS A 62 -38.97 0.87 11.47
N SER A 63 -39.61 1.87 10.85
CA SER A 63 -38.95 2.72 9.86
C SER A 63 -37.99 3.74 10.50
N GLU A 64 -38.37 4.34 11.63
CA GLU A 64 -37.49 5.24 12.41
C GLU A 64 -36.37 4.46 13.09
N ASN A 65 -36.69 3.31 13.70
CA ASN A 65 -35.69 2.42 14.28
C ASN A 65 -34.67 1.94 13.24
N ARG A 66 -35.10 1.58 12.03
CA ARG A 66 -34.20 1.18 10.94
C ARG A 66 -33.33 2.34 10.44
N GLN A 67 -33.87 3.56 10.38
CA GLN A 67 -33.04 4.74 10.04
C GLN A 67 -31.97 4.99 11.10
N LYS A 68 -32.32 4.85 12.39
CA LYS A 68 -31.38 4.97 13.49
C LYS A 68 -30.30 3.89 13.44
N GLU A 69 -30.68 2.62 13.23
CA GLU A 69 -29.75 1.49 13.08
C GLU A 69 -28.76 1.72 11.93
N ILE A 70 -29.24 2.09 10.74
CA ILE A 70 -28.36 2.39 9.60
C ILE A 70 -27.45 3.57 9.92
N ASN A 71 -27.98 4.62 10.57
CA ASN A 71 -27.21 5.79 10.94
C ASN A 71 -26.08 5.45 11.93
N ASP A 72 -26.35 4.60 12.91
CA ASP A 72 -25.37 4.14 13.89
C ASP A 72 -24.38 3.14 13.29
N GLY A 73 -24.82 2.30 12.35
CA GLY A 73 -23.95 1.45 11.54
C GLY A 73 -22.93 2.26 10.72
N VAL A 74 -23.38 3.31 10.02
CA VAL A 74 -22.48 4.20 9.26
C VAL A 74 -21.49 4.93 10.19
N LYS A 75 -21.92 5.37 11.38
CA LYS A 75 -21.01 5.96 12.38
C LYS A 75 -19.96 4.97 12.86
N LYS A 76 -20.38 3.75 13.19
CA LYS A 76 -19.49 2.67 13.63
C LYS A 76 -18.47 2.36 12.55
N TRP A 77 -18.92 2.20 11.30
CA TRP A 77 -18.05 2.00 10.15
C TRP A 77 -17.01 3.13 10.01
N LEU A 78 -17.45 4.39 10.10
CA LEU A 78 -16.53 5.54 10.00
C LEU A 78 -15.46 5.49 11.10
N THR A 79 -15.86 5.25 12.35
CA THR A 79 -14.93 5.14 13.48
C THR A 79 -13.92 4.01 13.27
N GLN A 80 -14.38 2.84 12.81
CA GLN A 80 -13.53 1.68 12.54
C GLN A 80 -12.54 1.94 11.39
N GLU A 81 -12.99 2.49 10.27
CA GLU A 81 -12.09 2.78 9.15
C GLU A 81 -11.01 3.80 9.54
N LYS A 82 -11.37 4.80 10.36
CA LYS A 82 -10.43 5.82 10.85
C LYS A 82 -9.31 5.27 11.73
N SER A 83 -9.57 4.21 12.47
CA SER A 83 -8.61 3.56 13.36
C SER A 83 -7.83 2.44 12.67
N ILE A 84 -8.44 1.72 11.72
CA ILE A 84 -7.81 0.58 11.02
C ILE A 84 -6.86 1.04 9.90
N ILE A 85 -7.24 2.06 9.11
CA ILE A 85 -6.45 2.45 7.92
C ILE A 85 -5.00 2.80 8.27
N PRO A 86 -4.71 3.67 9.26
CA PRO A 86 -3.33 4.00 9.61
C PRO A 86 -2.52 2.77 10.02
N VAL A 87 -3.11 1.86 10.80
CA VAL A 87 -2.48 0.61 11.24
C VAL A 87 -2.16 -0.30 10.05
N ASN A 88 -3.07 -0.42 9.09
CA ASN A 88 -2.84 -1.21 7.89
C ASN A 88 -1.78 -0.62 6.97
N ILE A 89 -1.60 0.71 6.95
CA ILE A 89 -0.48 1.36 6.25
C ILE A 89 0.85 1.05 6.93
N ILE A 90 0.93 1.17 8.26
CA ILE A 90 2.14 0.82 9.03
C ILE A 90 2.52 -0.63 8.79
N LYS A 91 1.57 -1.57 8.95
CA LYS A 91 1.80 -3.00 8.72
C LYS A 91 2.30 -3.27 7.30
N ARG A 92 1.70 -2.63 6.30
CA ARG A 92 2.13 -2.78 4.91
C ARG A 92 3.57 -2.32 4.70
N GLU A 93 4.00 -1.21 5.30
CA GLU A 93 5.39 -0.79 5.19
C GLU A 93 6.35 -1.76 5.90
N VAL A 94 5.96 -2.35 7.02
CA VAL A 94 6.72 -3.44 7.65
C VAL A 94 6.86 -4.64 6.72
N ASP A 95 5.76 -5.07 6.09
CA ASP A 95 5.76 -6.17 5.11
C ASP A 95 6.64 -5.84 3.89
N LEU A 96 6.65 -4.59 3.43
CA LEU A 96 7.53 -4.11 2.37
C LEU A 96 9.00 -4.13 2.80
N MET A 97 9.32 -3.73 4.04
CA MET A 97 10.68 -3.79 4.56
C MET A 97 11.18 -5.22 4.73
N TYR A 98 10.31 -6.17 5.08
CA TYR A 98 10.62 -7.59 5.04
C TYR A 98 10.91 -8.05 3.60
N ALA A 99 10.09 -7.66 2.62
CA ALA A 99 10.30 -8.04 1.22
C ALA A 99 11.59 -7.43 0.63
N GLU A 100 11.86 -6.14 0.89
CA GLU A 100 12.97 -5.36 0.35
C GLU A 100 14.31 -5.66 1.03
N LYS A 101 14.32 -5.87 2.35
CA LYS A 101 15.56 -5.94 3.15
C LYS A 101 15.68 -7.19 4.03
N LYS A 102 14.73 -8.13 3.92
CA LYS A 102 14.63 -9.36 4.74
C LYS A 102 14.64 -9.09 6.25
N LEU A 103 14.13 -7.91 6.65
CA LEU A 103 14.05 -7.52 8.06
C LEU A 103 12.80 -8.13 8.69
N VAL A 104 13.00 -9.12 9.55
CA VAL A 104 11.90 -9.79 10.27
C VAL A 104 11.52 -8.95 11.49
N THR A 105 10.24 -8.58 11.55
CA THR A 105 9.62 -7.85 12.66
C THR A 105 8.66 -8.79 13.39
N THR A 106 8.79 -8.94 14.71
CA THR A 106 7.87 -9.77 15.51
C THR A 106 6.55 -9.02 15.78
N PRO A 107 5.47 -9.72 16.20
CA PRO A 107 4.23 -9.05 16.59
C PRO A 107 4.42 -7.99 17.68
N GLU A 108 5.26 -8.25 18.68
CA GLU A 108 5.53 -7.31 19.78
C GLU A 108 6.29 -6.06 19.28
N GLU A 109 7.17 -6.24 18.29
CA GLU A 109 7.86 -5.13 17.65
C GLU A 109 6.92 -4.31 16.78
N LEU A 110 5.98 -4.97 16.09
CA LEU A 110 4.94 -4.28 15.33
C LEU A 110 4.04 -3.44 16.23
N ASP A 111 3.63 -3.95 17.39
CA ASP A 111 2.84 -3.19 18.35
C ASP A 111 3.61 -1.96 18.86
N LYS A 112 4.89 -2.11 19.21
CA LYS A 112 5.76 -0.98 19.59
C LYS A 112 5.92 0.05 18.47
N LEU A 113 6.08 -0.41 17.22
CA LEU A 113 6.15 0.46 16.04
C LEU A 113 4.88 1.29 15.88
N ILE A 114 3.72 0.65 16.03
CA ILE A 114 2.42 1.32 15.96
C ILE A 114 2.31 2.39 17.04
N ASP A 115 2.72 2.10 18.28
CA ASP A 115 2.70 3.07 19.37
C ASP A 115 3.60 4.28 19.10
N ILE A 116 4.83 4.06 18.63
CA ILE A 116 5.78 5.14 18.30
C ILE A 116 5.22 6.03 17.17
N VAL A 117 4.74 5.41 16.09
CA VAL A 117 4.17 6.15 14.95
C VAL A 117 2.90 6.89 15.38
N LYS A 118 2.09 6.28 16.25
CA LYS A 118 0.88 6.90 16.79
C LYS A 118 1.21 8.16 17.58
N GLU A 119 2.13 8.07 18.53
CA GLU A 119 2.55 9.22 19.35
C GLU A 119 3.04 10.38 18.49
N LYS A 120 3.79 10.08 17.42
CA LYS A 120 4.41 11.09 16.57
C LYS A 120 3.48 11.70 15.52
N HIS A 121 2.58 10.89 14.93
CA HIS A 121 1.84 11.29 13.72
C HIS A 121 0.31 11.18 13.84
N LEU A 122 -0.22 10.38 14.76
CA LEU A 122 -1.66 10.09 14.84
C LEU A 122 -2.33 10.70 16.10
N GLY A 123 -1.54 11.13 17.07
CA GLY A 123 -1.99 11.71 18.34
C GLY A 123 -2.73 10.71 19.23
N ASN A 124 -3.64 11.20 20.06
CA ASN A 124 -4.39 10.39 21.04
C ASN A 124 -5.54 9.56 20.42
N LYS A 125 -5.54 9.31 19.10
CA LYS A 125 -6.59 8.54 18.44
C LYS A 125 -6.54 7.08 18.92
N GLU A 126 -7.70 6.49 19.23
CA GLU A 126 -7.79 5.05 19.42
C GLU A 126 -7.52 4.35 18.08
N LEU A 127 -6.57 3.43 18.08
CA LEU A 127 -6.21 2.62 16.92
C LEU A 127 -6.68 1.19 17.16
N GLU A 128 -7.12 0.55 16.10
CA GLU A 128 -7.54 -0.85 16.12
C GLU A 128 -6.33 -1.77 16.12
N LYS A 129 -6.54 -3.03 16.53
CA LYS A 129 -5.44 -4.02 16.54
C LYS A 129 -4.95 -4.31 15.12
N PRO A 130 -3.64 -4.59 14.93
CA PRO A 130 -3.12 -5.01 13.64
C PRO A 130 -3.80 -6.31 13.17
N GLY A 131 -4.08 -6.39 11.87
CA GLY A 131 -4.70 -7.56 11.24
C GLY A 131 -6.22 -7.49 11.08
N ILE A 132 -6.86 -6.40 11.51
CA ILE A 132 -8.28 -6.14 11.20
C ILE A 132 -8.41 -5.64 9.75
N ASN A 133 -9.33 -6.25 9.01
CA ASN A 133 -9.56 -5.91 7.61
C ASN A 133 -10.29 -4.57 7.48
N CYS A 134 -9.80 -3.74 6.57
CA CYS A 134 -10.40 -2.48 6.16
C CYS A 134 -11.33 -2.71 4.95
N SER A 135 -12.53 -2.15 4.99
CA SER A 135 -13.51 -2.29 3.92
C SER A 135 -13.19 -1.39 2.72
N THR A 136 -12.54 -0.24 2.94
CA THR A 136 -12.24 0.74 1.88
C THR A 136 -11.47 0.14 0.68
N PRO A 137 -10.30 -0.52 0.85
CA PRO A 137 -9.61 -1.19 -0.25
C PRO A 137 -10.45 -2.27 -0.94
N SER A 138 -11.31 -2.96 -0.20
CA SER A 138 -12.18 -4.01 -0.75
C SER A 138 -13.24 -3.42 -1.68
N VAL A 139 -13.83 -2.29 -1.30
CA VAL A 139 -14.78 -1.57 -2.16
C VAL A 139 -14.09 -1.00 -3.39
N LEU A 140 -12.88 -0.47 -3.25
CA LEU A 140 -12.09 0.02 -4.38
C LEU A 140 -11.78 -1.07 -5.41
N LYS A 141 -11.48 -2.29 -4.95
CA LYS A 141 -11.24 -3.45 -5.83
C LYS A 141 -12.48 -3.90 -6.62
N LEU A 142 -13.67 -3.56 -6.14
CA LEU A 142 -14.95 -3.84 -6.81
C LEU A 142 -15.40 -2.70 -7.73
N ASN A 143 -14.65 -1.60 -7.79
CA ASN A 143 -15.01 -0.43 -8.55
C ASN A 143 -14.74 -0.65 -10.05
N ASN A 144 -15.79 -0.68 -10.89
CA ASN A 144 -15.65 -0.96 -12.32
C ASN A 144 -14.67 -0.02 -13.05
N ILE A 145 -14.61 1.26 -12.68
CA ILE A 145 -13.68 2.21 -13.31
C ILE A 145 -12.25 1.81 -12.95
N LEU A 146 -11.97 1.63 -11.65
CA LEU A 146 -10.64 1.21 -11.20
C LEU A 146 -10.25 -0.18 -11.74
N THR A 147 -11.16 -1.13 -11.83
CA THR A 147 -10.87 -2.46 -12.42
C THR A 147 -10.54 -2.36 -13.90
N THR A 148 -11.15 -1.41 -14.61
CA THR A 148 -10.88 -1.16 -16.03
C THR A 148 -9.53 -0.46 -16.25
N GLU A 149 -9.20 0.52 -15.39
CA GLU A 149 -7.94 1.27 -15.49
C GLU A 149 -6.74 0.46 -14.93
N ILE A 150 -6.93 -0.23 -13.80
CA ILE A 150 -5.97 -1.14 -13.17
C ILE A 150 -6.13 -2.55 -13.79
N ASN A 151 -6.11 -2.60 -15.12
CA ASN A 151 -6.36 -3.81 -15.90
C ASN A 151 -5.23 -4.85 -15.70
N GLU A 152 -5.46 -5.82 -14.82
CA GLU A 152 -4.50 -6.86 -14.46
C GLU A 152 -3.94 -7.61 -15.68
N PRO A 153 -4.76 -8.12 -16.63
CA PRO A 153 -4.26 -8.75 -17.84
C PRO A 153 -3.32 -7.85 -18.65
N ARG A 154 -3.66 -6.55 -18.80
CA ARG A 154 -2.84 -5.59 -19.54
C ARG A 154 -1.50 -5.33 -18.85
N ILE A 155 -1.52 -5.13 -17.54
CA ILE A 155 -0.32 -4.94 -16.71
C ILE A 155 0.60 -6.17 -16.84
N LYS A 156 0.04 -7.37 -16.66
CA LYS A 156 0.80 -8.62 -16.75
C LYS A 156 1.40 -8.83 -18.14
N LYS A 157 0.65 -8.52 -19.20
CA LYS A 157 1.14 -8.59 -20.59
C LYS A 157 2.32 -7.66 -20.83
N GLN A 158 2.24 -6.42 -20.34
CA GLN A 158 3.31 -5.44 -20.50
C GLN A 158 4.55 -5.80 -19.68
N LEU A 159 4.36 -6.27 -18.43
CA LEU A 159 5.45 -6.81 -17.60
C LEU A 159 6.15 -8.00 -18.25
N SER A 160 5.37 -8.93 -18.82
CA SER A 160 5.88 -10.09 -19.57
C SER A 160 6.73 -9.67 -20.78
N HIS A 161 6.24 -8.69 -21.54
CA HIS A 161 6.99 -8.12 -22.66
C HIS A 161 8.31 -7.49 -22.21
N ASP A 162 8.27 -6.63 -21.20
CA ASP A 162 9.46 -5.93 -20.69
C ASP A 162 10.46 -6.90 -20.05
N PHE A 163 9.98 -7.93 -19.34
CA PHE A 163 10.83 -8.99 -18.80
C PHE A 163 11.53 -9.74 -19.93
N THR A 164 10.79 -10.20 -20.94
CA THR A 164 11.34 -10.91 -22.09
C THR A 164 12.37 -10.07 -22.83
N LYS A 165 12.09 -8.77 -23.01
CA LYS A 165 13.00 -7.82 -23.67
C LYS A 165 14.31 -7.62 -22.89
N LYS A 166 14.24 -7.55 -21.55
CA LYS A 166 15.41 -7.37 -20.69
C LYS A 166 16.18 -8.68 -20.43
N MET A 167 15.59 -9.83 -20.71
CA MET A 167 16.17 -11.15 -20.40
C MET A 167 17.59 -11.39 -20.95
N PRO A 168 17.95 -10.94 -22.16
CA PRO A 168 19.32 -11.05 -22.65
C PRO A 168 20.32 -10.27 -21.79
N GLU A 169 20.00 -9.01 -21.45
CA GLU A 169 20.83 -8.16 -20.60
C GLU A 169 20.99 -8.75 -19.19
N MET A 170 19.90 -9.26 -18.62
CA MET A 170 19.92 -9.96 -17.32
C MET A 170 20.86 -11.17 -17.35
N SER A 171 20.75 -11.99 -18.40
CA SER A 171 21.59 -13.17 -18.58
C SER A 171 23.07 -12.80 -18.68
N ASP A 172 23.38 -11.69 -19.34
CA ASP A 172 24.77 -11.23 -19.49
C ASP A 172 25.33 -10.59 -18.22
N ASN A 173 24.51 -9.90 -17.42
CA ASN A 173 24.92 -9.41 -16.11
C ASN A 173 25.21 -10.57 -15.13
N LEU A 174 24.36 -11.60 -15.13
CA LEU A 174 24.58 -12.81 -14.32
C LEU A 174 25.89 -13.52 -14.72
N LYS A 175 26.20 -13.59 -16.02
CA LYS A 175 27.49 -14.13 -16.51
C LYS A 175 28.68 -13.30 -16.04
N LYS A 176 28.58 -11.97 -16.07
CA LYS A 176 29.66 -11.08 -15.62
C LYS A 176 29.93 -11.26 -14.12
N GLU A 177 28.87 -11.36 -13.32
CA GLU A 177 28.98 -11.61 -11.89
C GLU A 177 29.64 -12.96 -11.59
N LEU A 178 29.22 -14.02 -12.31
CA LEU A 178 29.87 -15.33 -12.26
C LEU A 178 31.37 -15.24 -12.60
N ALA A 179 31.72 -14.57 -13.70
CA ALA A 179 33.11 -14.41 -14.12
C ALA A 179 33.95 -13.65 -13.08
N ASN A 180 33.37 -12.67 -12.39
CA ASN A 180 34.03 -11.95 -11.31
C ASN A 180 34.27 -12.85 -10.08
N HIS A 181 33.33 -13.74 -9.75
CA HIS A 181 33.49 -14.70 -8.66
C HIS A 181 34.51 -15.80 -8.99
N ILE A 182 34.53 -16.32 -10.21
CA ILE A 182 35.52 -17.34 -10.65
C ILE A 182 36.94 -16.76 -10.65
N LYS A 183 37.10 -15.48 -11.04
CA LYS A 183 38.40 -14.79 -10.98
C LYS A 183 38.97 -14.66 -9.56
N LYS A 184 38.15 -14.80 -8.51
CA LYS A 184 38.60 -14.85 -7.11
C LYS A 184 39.04 -16.27 -6.75
N THR A 185 40.19 -16.73 -7.26
CA THR A 185 40.97 -17.89 -6.79
C THR A 185 40.17 -19.08 -6.22
N LEU A 186 39.09 -19.50 -6.89
CA LEU A 186 38.31 -20.67 -6.47
C LEU A 186 39.05 -21.95 -6.90
N SER A 187 38.94 -23.00 -6.10
CA SER A 187 39.37 -24.34 -6.50
C SER A 187 38.51 -24.88 -7.66
N ASN A 188 38.98 -25.94 -8.34
CA ASN A 188 38.24 -26.57 -9.45
C ASN A 188 36.86 -27.09 -9.02
N ASP A 189 36.73 -27.66 -7.81
CA ASP A 189 35.46 -28.16 -7.29
C ASP A 189 34.48 -27.03 -6.94
N GLU A 190 34.98 -25.91 -6.40
CA GLU A 190 34.16 -24.72 -6.15
C GLU A 190 33.69 -24.08 -7.45
N THR A 191 34.56 -24.02 -8.46
CA THR A 191 34.22 -23.51 -9.79
C THR A 191 33.14 -24.36 -10.46
N LYS A 192 33.24 -25.70 -10.38
CA LYS A 192 32.22 -26.61 -10.93
C LYS A 192 30.87 -26.43 -10.25
N LYS A 193 30.83 -26.37 -8.91
CA LYS A 193 29.61 -26.10 -8.14
C LYS A 193 28.98 -24.75 -8.51
N LEU A 194 29.81 -23.71 -8.70
CA LEU A 194 29.34 -22.37 -9.07
C LEU A 194 28.69 -22.35 -10.47
N ILE A 195 29.26 -23.10 -11.42
CA ILE A 195 28.72 -23.23 -12.79
C ILE A 195 27.40 -24.03 -12.80
N GLU A 196 27.31 -25.10 -12.02
CA GLU A 196 26.07 -25.88 -11.85
C GLU A 196 24.96 -25.02 -11.22
N GLN A 197 25.28 -24.26 -10.17
CA GLN A 197 24.37 -23.28 -9.56
C GLN A 197 23.93 -22.21 -10.56
N TYR A 198 24.85 -21.64 -11.34
CA TYR A 198 24.54 -20.68 -12.39
C TYR A 198 23.54 -21.21 -13.43
N SER A 199 23.72 -22.45 -13.87
CA SER A 199 22.85 -23.08 -14.87
C SER A 199 21.44 -23.33 -14.31
N ALA A 200 21.36 -23.70 -13.03
CA ALA A 200 20.09 -23.76 -12.30
C ALA A 200 19.43 -22.36 -12.21
N TYR A 201 20.16 -21.30 -11.84
CA TYR A 201 19.61 -19.94 -11.76
C TYR A 201 19.07 -19.41 -13.08
N LYS A 202 19.81 -19.61 -14.18
CA LYS A 202 19.32 -19.22 -15.51
C LYS A 202 17.99 -19.91 -15.83
N THR A 203 17.86 -21.17 -15.46
CA THR A 203 16.64 -21.97 -15.64
C THR A 203 15.52 -21.49 -14.72
N ASP A 204 15.84 -21.14 -13.47
CA ASP A 204 14.87 -20.61 -12.50
C ASP A 204 14.35 -19.23 -12.89
N ILE A 205 15.17 -18.33 -13.46
CA ILE A 205 14.72 -17.02 -13.96
C ILE A 205 13.73 -17.23 -15.11
N LEU A 206 14.01 -18.18 -16.02
CA LEU A 206 13.13 -18.52 -17.13
C LEU A 206 11.81 -19.16 -16.64
N ASN A 207 11.87 -20.05 -15.66
CA ASN A 207 10.71 -20.73 -15.08
C ASN A 207 9.90 -19.82 -14.13
N SER A 208 10.55 -18.80 -13.56
CA SER A 208 9.90 -17.85 -12.64
C SER A 208 9.24 -16.69 -13.36
N HIS A 209 9.33 -16.57 -14.68
CA HIS A 209 8.74 -15.50 -15.48
C HIS A 209 7.27 -15.23 -15.09
N ASP A 210 6.43 -16.25 -15.11
CA ASP A 210 5.00 -16.11 -14.82
C ASP A 210 4.72 -15.81 -13.35
N LYS A 211 5.54 -16.37 -12.45
CA LYS A 211 5.46 -16.11 -11.00
C LYS A 211 5.83 -14.66 -10.69
N LEU A 212 6.93 -14.17 -11.27
CA LEU A 212 7.44 -12.81 -11.08
C LEU A 212 6.48 -11.78 -11.65
N THR A 213 6.01 -11.96 -12.89
CA THR A 213 5.03 -11.05 -13.50
C THR A 213 3.72 -11.02 -12.73
N THR A 214 3.25 -12.15 -12.19
CA THR A 214 2.06 -12.21 -11.32
C THR A 214 2.28 -11.48 -10.00
N MET A 215 3.41 -11.74 -9.31
CA MET A 215 3.77 -11.07 -8.06
C MET A 215 3.87 -9.55 -8.24
N MET A 216 4.53 -9.10 -9.30
CA MET A 216 4.67 -7.67 -9.61
C MET A 216 3.34 -7.01 -9.97
N THR A 217 2.49 -7.71 -10.73
CA THR A 217 1.14 -7.22 -11.02
C THR A 217 0.35 -7.05 -9.73
N GLY A 218 0.43 -8.02 -8.81
CA GLY A 218 -0.17 -7.92 -7.48
C GLY A 218 0.35 -6.73 -6.67
N LYS A 219 1.67 -6.49 -6.69
CA LYS A 219 2.30 -5.35 -6.01
C LYS A 219 1.80 -4.01 -6.56
N ILE A 220 1.84 -3.80 -7.89
CA ILE A 220 1.38 -2.56 -8.54
C ILE A 220 -0.08 -2.26 -8.17
N ARG A 221 -0.94 -3.28 -8.22
CA ARG A 221 -2.35 -3.15 -7.84
C ARG A 221 -2.50 -2.75 -6.38
N SER A 222 -1.79 -3.45 -5.49
CA SER A 222 -1.80 -3.14 -4.06
C SER A 222 -1.39 -1.68 -3.83
N ASP A 223 -0.29 -1.24 -4.44
CA ASP A 223 0.25 0.11 -4.30
C ASP A 223 -0.77 1.18 -4.70
N ILE A 224 -1.47 0.98 -5.81
CA ILE A 224 -2.54 1.87 -6.26
C ILE A 224 -3.70 1.90 -5.26
N TYR A 225 -4.21 0.75 -4.83
CA TYR A 225 -5.37 0.70 -3.94
C TYR A 225 -5.08 1.33 -2.58
N TYR A 226 -3.88 1.13 -2.05
CA TYR A 226 -3.48 1.77 -0.79
C TYR A 226 -3.26 3.27 -0.95
N ALA A 227 -2.63 3.74 -2.03
CA ALA A 227 -2.51 5.17 -2.31
C ALA A 227 -3.90 5.83 -2.41
N LEU A 228 -4.86 5.19 -3.09
CA LEU A 228 -6.24 5.70 -3.14
C LEU A 228 -6.92 5.66 -1.77
N THR A 229 -6.64 4.64 -0.94
CA THR A 229 -7.19 4.54 0.42
C THR A 229 -6.70 5.68 1.31
N GLU A 230 -5.42 6.03 1.25
CA GLU A 230 -4.85 7.18 1.97
C GLU A 230 -5.52 8.50 1.57
N ASN A 231 -5.69 8.71 0.26
CA ASN A 231 -6.34 9.92 -0.25
C ASN A 231 -7.83 9.96 0.14
N ILE A 232 -8.52 8.82 0.11
CA ILE A 232 -9.91 8.71 0.59
C ILE A 232 -10.01 8.96 2.09
N TYR A 233 -9.02 8.52 2.88
CA TYR A 233 -8.99 8.84 4.31
C TYR A 233 -9.06 10.35 4.51
N ASN A 234 -8.17 11.10 3.86
CA ASN A 234 -8.13 12.56 4.00
C ASN A 234 -9.34 13.25 3.36
N THR A 235 -9.92 12.68 2.30
CA THR A 235 -11.10 13.24 1.58
C THR A 235 -12.42 13.03 2.33
N LEU A 236 -12.62 11.85 2.92
CA LEU A 236 -13.92 11.38 3.43
C LEU A 236 -13.91 11.19 4.96
N LEU A 237 -12.88 10.54 5.49
CA LEU A 237 -12.85 10.06 6.88
C LEU A 237 -12.33 11.12 7.85
N CYS A 238 -11.36 11.91 7.39
CA CYS A 238 -10.87 13.09 8.09
C CYS A 238 -11.87 14.23 7.94
N ASP A 239 -12.38 14.75 9.06
CA ASP A 239 -13.21 15.94 9.03
C ASP A 239 -12.31 17.18 8.97
N LYS A 240 -12.10 17.73 7.78
CA LYS A 240 -11.22 18.90 7.57
C LYS A 240 -11.56 20.14 8.39
N TYR A 241 -12.77 20.21 8.97
CA TYR A 241 -13.16 21.33 9.83
C TYR A 241 -12.74 21.15 11.29
N THR A 242 -12.46 19.92 11.71
CA THR A 242 -12.16 19.59 13.11
C THR A 242 -10.87 18.78 13.29
N GLU A 243 -10.30 18.27 12.20
CA GLU A 243 -9.15 17.37 12.20
C GLU A 243 -8.15 17.80 11.13
N MET A 244 -6.87 17.63 11.46
CA MET A 244 -5.79 17.77 10.49
C MET A 244 -5.72 16.50 9.61
N PRO A 245 -5.55 16.64 8.28
CA PRO A 245 -5.22 15.52 7.41
C PRO A 245 -4.00 14.74 7.92
N LEU A 246 -3.98 13.43 7.67
CA LEU A 246 -2.82 12.62 7.99
C LEU A 246 -1.80 12.70 6.87
N ASP A 247 -0.56 13.03 7.23
CA ASP A 247 0.59 12.89 6.33
C ASP A 247 1.01 11.41 6.28
N PHE A 248 0.41 10.67 5.35
CA PHE A 248 0.75 9.26 5.13
C PHE A 248 2.18 9.08 4.62
N SER A 249 2.82 10.10 4.03
CA SER A 249 4.23 10.00 3.65
C SER A 249 5.12 9.96 4.88
N ALA A 250 4.92 10.88 5.80
CA ALA A 250 5.65 10.91 7.07
C ALA A 250 5.43 9.62 7.88
N ILE A 251 4.19 9.10 7.93
CA ILE A 251 3.88 7.82 8.58
C ILE A 251 4.70 6.67 7.98
N ARG A 252 4.79 6.57 6.64
CA ARG A 252 5.57 5.52 5.97
C ARG A 252 7.06 5.67 6.23
N GLU A 253 7.59 6.89 6.14
CA GLU A 253 9.00 7.18 6.37
C GLU A 253 9.42 6.86 7.81
N GLU A 254 8.61 7.26 8.78
CA GLU A 254 8.83 6.94 10.19
C GLU A 254 8.79 5.42 10.42
N THR A 255 7.79 4.73 9.86
CA THR A 255 7.68 3.27 9.98
C THR A 255 8.94 2.58 9.45
N ARG A 256 9.41 2.97 8.26
CA ARG A 256 10.64 2.44 7.66
C ARG A 256 11.87 2.72 8.54
N ALA A 257 11.98 3.93 9.07
CA ALA A 257 13.10 4.31 9.94
C ALA A 257 13.14 3.47 11.22
N GLN A 258 11.98 3.23 11.83
CA GLN A 258 11.89 2.46 13.06
C GLN A 258 12.15 0.96 12.84
N VAL A 259 11.68 0.38 11.72
CA VAL A 259 12.05 -1.00 11.35
C VAL A 259 13.57 -1.16 11.19
N LEU A 260 14.24 -0.16 10.60
CA LEU A 260 15.70 -0.17 10.48
C LEU A 260 16.40 -0.10 11.84
N ARG A 261 15.93 0.75 12.75
CA ARG A 261 16.48 0.86 14.11
C ARG A 261 16.37 -0.45 14.88
N ILE A 262 15.20 -1.08 14.86
CA ILE A 262 14.97 -2.39 15.49
C ILE A 262 15.93 -3.45 14.92
N ALA A 263 16.14 -3.44 13.60
CA ALA A 263 17.08 -4.36 12.97
C ALA A 263 18.55 -4.10 13.37
N GLU A 264 18.94 -2.84 13.55
CA GLU A 264 20.28 -2.45 14.02
C GLU A 264 20.51 -2.89 15.47
N GLU A 265 19.52 -2.67 16.36
CA GLU A 265 19.57 -3.13 17.75
C GLU A 265 19.75 -4.66 17.85
N LYS A 266 19.07 -5.43 16.99
CA LYS A 266 19.24 -6.90 16.89
C LYS A 266 20.64 -7.31 16.43
N LYS A 267 21.24 -6.56 15.51
CA LYS A 267 22.60 -6.83 15.02
C LYS A 267 23.66 -6.53 16.09
N HIS A 268 23.45 -5.52 16.92
CA HIS A 268 24.33 -5.22 18.05
C HIS A 268 24.27 -6.27 19.18
N THR A 269 23.20 -7.08 19.23
CA THR A 269 22.99 -8.12 20.25
C THR A 269 23.27 -9.55 19.76
N SER A 270 23.53 -9.76 18.47
CA SER A 270 23.75 -11.09 17.88
C SER A 270 25.18 -11.26 17.34
N PRO A 271 25.84 -12.44 17.48
CA PRO A 271 27.14 -12.67 16.86
C PRO A 271 27.03 -12.57 15.34
N ALA A 272 28.03 -11.96 14.69
CA ALA A 272 28.10 -11.85 13.24
C ALA A 272 28.06 -13.25 12.60
N LYS A 273 27.01 -13.54 11.81
CA LYS A 273 26.98 -14.74 10.96
C LYS A 273 28.08 -14.64 9.90
N SER A 274 28.76 -15.76 9.66
CA SER A 274 29.82 -15.88 8.66
C SER A 274 29.28 -15.54 7.26
N SER A 275 29.94 -14.59 6.60
CA SER A 275 29.58 -14.03 5.29
C SER A 275 29.98 -14.94 4.12
N GLY A 276 29.51 -16.18 4.10
CA GLY A 276 29.89 -17.19 3.10
C GLY A 276 28.82 -17.57 2.08
N SER A 277 27.54 -17.34 2.35
CA SER A 277 26.46 -17.75 1.45
C SER A 277 25.96 -16.57 0.62
N VAL A 278 26.13 -16.68 -0.70
CA VAL A 278 25.46 -15.81 -1.66
C VAL A 278 23.95 -16.04 -1.56
N ASP A 279 23.19 -15.04 -1.09
CA ASP A 279 21.73 -15.08 -1.05
C ASP A 279 21.17 -14.74 -2.44
N ILE A 280 20.62 -15.76 -3.09
CA ILE A 280 20.22 -15.75 -4.51
C ILE A 280 18.94 -14.97 -4.71
N ASP A 281 18.02 -15.03 -3.75
CA ASP A 281 16.81 -14.21 -3.78
C ASP A 281 17.19 -12.72 -3.76
N ASP A 282 18.27 -12.38 -3.07
CA ASP A 282 18.79 -11.01 -2.97
C ASP A 282 19.47 -10.56 -4.28
N ILE A 283 20.22 -11.43 -4.98
CA ILE A 283 20.77 -11.10 -6.32
C ILE A 283 19.65 -10.92 -7.34
N VAL A 284 18.66 -11.80 -7.34
CA VAL A 284 17.46 -11.69 -8.18
C VAL A 284 16.76 -10.36 -7.86
N HIS A 285 16.41 -10.11 -6.61
CA HIS A 285 15.74 -8.86 -6.21
C HIS A 285 16.54 -7.59 -6.51
N ARG A 286 17.87 -7.57 -6.34
CA ARG A 286 18.74 -6.40 -6.65
C ARG A 286 18.97 -6.21 -8.15
N SER A 287 19.07 -7.29 -8.91
CA SER A 287 19.15 -7.24 -10.39
C SER A 287 17.83 -6.74 -10.99
N PHE A 288 16.75 -6.98 -10.25
CA PHE A 288 15.41 -6.49 -10.52
C PHE A 288 15.11 -5.22 -9.72
N ASP A 289 15.90 -4.15 -9.94
CA ASP A 289 15.53 -2.79 -9.49
C ASP A 289 14.34 -2.27 -10.32
N PHE A 290 13.19 -2.89 -10.12
CA PHE A 290 11.92 -2.36 -10.55
C PHE A 290 11.48 -1.37 -9.47
N SER A 291 11.90 -0.13 -9.64
CA SER A 291 11.19 1.03 -9.08
C SER A 291 9.76 1.01 -9.63
N THR A 292 8.90 0.18 -9.05
CA THR A 292 7.44 0.21 -9.20
C THR A 292 6.84 1.31 -8.32
N ARG A 293 7.62 2.35 -7.98
CA ARG A 293 7.12 3.51 -7.26
C ARG A 293 6.10 4.18 -8.15
N VAL A 294 4.83 3.92 -7.85
CA VAL A 294 3.74 4.77 -8.28
C VAL A 294 3.92 6.06 -7.50
N THR A 295 4.50 7.07 -8.15
CA THR A 295 4.64 8.39 -7.55
C THR A 295 3.30 9.09 -7.68
N THR A 296 2.74 9.51 -6.54
CA THR A 296 1.66 10.49 -6.54
C THR A 296 2.26 11.84 -6.97
N SER A 297 1.53 12.58 -7.80
CA SER A 297 2.00 13.88 -8.32
C SER A 297 1.98 15.02 -7.29
N TYR A 298 1.54 14.75 -6.07
CA TYR A 298 1.47 15.73 -4.99
C TYR A 298 1.97 15.09 -3.69
N PRO A 299 3.20 15.36 -3.23
CA PRO A 299 3.38 15.57 -1.79
C PRO A 299 2.41 16.70 -1.45
N GLU A 300 1.60 16.53 -0.42
CA GLU A 300 0.58 17.47 0.02
C GLU A 300 1.06 18.91 -0.20
N GLN A 301 0.55 19.58 -1.24
CA GLN A 301 0.65 21.02 -1.31
C GLN A 301 -0.31 21.48 -0.21
N ASP A 302 0.28 21.62 0.97
CA ASP A 302 -0.31 22.20 2.15
C ASP A 302 -1.19 23.37 1.69
N ILE A 303 -2.50 23.30 1.96
CA ILE A 303 -3.44 24.36 1.59
C ILE A 303 -2.95 25.71 2.13
N THR A 304 -2.14 25.68 3.20
CA THR A 304 -1.40 26.81 3.75
C THR A 304 -0.42 27.44 2.73
N HIS A 305 0.28 26.64 1.92
CA HIS A 305 1.19 27.10 0.88
C HIS A 305 0.46 27.80 -0.28
N VAL A 306 -0.70 27.27 -0.70
CA VAL A 306 -1.54 27.90 -1.75
C VAL A 306 -2.16 29.21 -1.24
N MET A 307 -2.61 29.24 0.01
CA MET A 307 -3.14 30.46 0.64
C MET A 307 -2.07 31.53 0.88
N ASP A 308 -0.83 31.14 1.20
CA ASP A 308 0.30 32.07 1.35
C ASP A 308 0.75 32.65 0.00
N ILE A 309 0.68 31.88 -1.08
CA ILE A 309 0.92 32.40 -2.43
C ILE A 309 -0.16 33.44 -2.81
N LEU A 310 -1.43 33.15 -2.51
CA LEU A 310 -2.54 34.07 -2.79
C LEU A 310 -2.47 35.36 -1.95
N LYS A 311 -2.05 35.28 -0.68
CA LYS A 311 -1.81 36.46 0.18
C LYS A 311 -0.62 37.33 -0.25
N ARG A 312 0.36 36.76 -0.96
CA ARG A 312 1.50 37.51 -1.52
C ARG A 312 1.18 38.17 -2.86
N MET A 313 0.05 37.82 -3.48
CA MET A 313 -0.44 38.37 -4.74
C MET A 313 -1.54 39.43 -4.55
N SER A 314 -2.00 39.63 -3.31
CA SER A 314 -2.86 40.74 -2.87
C SER A 314 -2.05 41.84 -2.19
#